data_AF-A0A7C2UFM8-F1
#
_entry.id   AF-A0A7C2UFM8-F1
#
_cell.length_a   1.000
_cell.length_b   1.000
_cell.length_c   1.000
_cell.angle_alpha   90.00
_cell.angle_beta   90.00
_cell.angle_gamma   90.00
#
_symmetry.space_group_name_H-M   'P 1'
#
loop_
_entity.id
_entity.type
_entity.pdbx_description
1 polymer ?
#
loop_
_entity_poly.entity_id
_entity_poly.type
_entity_poly.pdbx_seq_one_letter_code
_entity_poly.pdbx_strand_id
1 'polypeptide(L)'
;MLAKLDQHAASLTPAEAGRARHVLFILCAAKDSRALAGVPFADTLEAALKRRRKKLEDITKSPIATDLPHGALASWFALDPAQPPFEQYTHLRKALQPLFAEKPREIAIAVFGEREARALAAARAVYAAWVNGAPLPERKKKPETVPLERIRRAMIDSGV
;
A
#
# COMPACT_ATOMS: atom_id res chain seq x y z
N MET A 1 6.48 -0.09 21.10
CA MET A 1 6.51 -1.41 20.43
C MET A 1 6.23 -1.18 18.96
N LEU A 2 6.93 -1.88 18.06
CA LEU A 2 6.61 -1.87 16.62
C LEU A 2 5.35 -2.70 16.35
N ALA A 3 4.61 -2.36 15.30
CA ALA A 3 3.44 -3.12 14.87
C ALA A 3 3.80 -4.59 14.60
N LYS A 4 2.91 -5.53 14.93
CA LYS A 4 3.10 -6.94 14.61
C LYS A 4 2.95 -7.16 13.09
N LEU A 5 3.85 -7.93 12.49
CA LEU A 5 3.75 -8.34 11.09
C LEU A 5 3.15 -9.75 10.99
N ASP A 6 1.97 -9.85 10.39
CA ASP A 6 1.35 -11.12 10.04
C ASP A 6 1.53 -11.34 8.52
N GLN A 7 2.24 -12.40 8.14
CA GLN A 7 2.55 -12.71 6.73
C GLN A 7 1.67 -13.85 6.23
N HIS A 8 0.97 -13.61 5.13
CA HIS A 8 0.18 -14.60 4.42
C HIS A 8 0.83 -14.91 3.07
N ALA A 9 1.04 -16.20 2.80
CA ALA A 9 1.55 -16.67 1.52
C ALA A 9 0.51 -16.54 0.40
N ALA A 10 -0.78 -16.48 0.76
CA ALA A 10 -1.88 -16.32 -0.17
C ALA A 10 -2.11 -14.85 -0.57
N SER A 11 -2.64 -14.67 -1.78
CA SER A 11 -3.09 -13.39 -2.33
C SER A 11 -4.13 -12.73 -1.44
N LEU A 12 -4.13 -11.39 -1.36
CA LEU A 12 -5.24 -10.68 -0.73
C LEU A 12 -6.48 -10.89 -1.59
N THR A 13 -7.38 -11.76 -1.15
CA THR A 13 -8.66 -11.94 -1.84
C THR A 13 -9.52 -10.68 -1.68
N PRO A 14 -10.46 -10.40 -2.61
CA PRO A 14 -11.42 -9.31 -2.42
C PRO A 14 -12.19 -9.41 -1.08
N ALA A 15 -12.40 -10.63 -0.57
CA ALA A 15 -13.03 -10.88 0.72
C ALA A 15 -12.16 -10.45 1.92
N GLU A 16 -10.84 -10.70 1.86
CA GLU A 16 -9.90 -10.25 2.89
C GLU A 16 -9.64 -8.75 2.81
N ALA A 17 -9.52 -8.21 1.59
CA ALA A 17 -9.46 -6.78 1.37
C ALA A 17 -10.73 -6.07 1.88
N GLY A 18 -11.90 -6.71 1.74
CA GLY A 18 -13.18 -6.25 2.28
C GLY A 18 -13.25 -6.17 3.81
N ARG A 19 -12.37 -6.90 4.52
CA ARG A 19 -12.26 -6.84 5.98
C ARG A 19 -11.27 -5.79 6.45
N ALA A 20 -10.28 -5.46 5.62
CA ALA A 20 -9.32 -4.40 5.92
C ALA A 20 -9.98 -3.03 5.75
N ARG A 21 -9.76 -2.13 6.70
CA ARG A 21 -10.24 -0.73 6.61
C ARG A 21 -9.27 0.18 5.88
N HIS A 22 -7.99 -0.19 5.88
CA HIS A 22 -6.89 0.56 5.26
C HIS A 22 -6.00 -0.40 4.48
N VAL A 23 -5.88 -0.17 3.18
CA VAL A 23 -5.13 -1.06 2.28
C VAL A 23 -4.13 -0.25 1.46
N LEU A 24 -2.87 -0.70 1.43
CA LEU A 24 -1.86 -0.24 0.50
C LEU A 24 -1.71 -1.28 -0.62
N PHE A 25 -2.06 -0.90 -1.84
CA PHE A 25 -1.82 -1.66 -3.04
C PHE A 25 -0.51 -1.20 -3.69
N ILE A 26 0.42 -2.15 -3.89
CA ILE A 26 1.70 -1.90 -4.56
C ILE A 26 1.76 -2.70 -5.85
N LEU A 27 1.95 -1.98 -6.96
CA LEU A 27 2.10 -2.58 -8.29
C LEU A 27 3.58 -2.48 -8.71
N CYS A 28 4.29 -3.60 -8.75
CA CYS A 28 5.68 -3.64 -9.17
C CYS A 28 5.79 -3.43 -10.68
N ALA A 29 6.57 -2.44 -11.12
CA ALA A 29 6.86 -2.17 -12.53
C ALA A 29 5.60 -2.02 -13.43
N ALA A 30 4.51 -1.48 -12.88
CA ALA A 30 3.25 -1.31 -13.61
C ALA A 30 3.34 -0.20 -14.67
N LYS A 31 3.45 -0.61 -15.94
CA LYS A 31 3.54 0.31 -17.09
C LYS A 31 2.23 0.48 -17.84
N ASP A 32 1.38 -0.54 -17.83
CA ASP A 32 0.11 -0.55 -18.57
C ASP A 32 -0.98 -1.35 -17.82
N SER A 33 -2.19 -1.35 -18.36
CA SER A 33 -3.36 -1.97 -17.75
C SER A 33 -3.24 -3.48 -17.56
N ARG A 34 -2.32 -4.18 -18.25
CA ARG A 34 -2.09 -5.62 -18.01
C ARG A 34 -1.54 -5.85 -16.60
N ALA A 35 -0.84 -4.88 -16.02
CA ALA A 35 -0.39 -4.95 -14.64
C ALA A 35 -1.54 -4.93 -13.61
N LEU A 36 -2.76 -4.61 -14.04
CA LEU A 36 -3.97 -4.65 -13.21
C LEU A 36 -4.70 -6.00 -13.29
N ALA A 37 -4.26 -6.93 -14.14
CA ALA A 37 -4.85 -8.26 -14.23
C ALA A 37 -4.75 -8.98 -12.88
N GLY A 38 -5.90 -9.40 -12.34
CA GLY A 38 -5.97 -10.08 -11.04
C GLY A 38 -5.80 -9.16 -9.81
N VAL A 39 -5.69 -7.84 -9.99
CA VAL A 39 -5.68 -6.86 -8.89
C VAL A 39 -7.12 -6.61 -8.43
N PRO A 40 -7.46 -6.89 -7.16
CA PRO A 40 -8.78 -6.55 -6.61
C PRO A 40 -9.06 -5.06 -6.74
N PHE A 41 -10.31 -4.71 -7.08
CA PHE A 41 -10.77 -3.32 -7.22
C PHE A 41 -10.02 -2.49 -8.27
N ALA A 42 -9.42 -3.12 -9.29
CA ALA A 42 -8.79 -2.44 -10.41
C ALA A 42 -9.72 -1.39 -11.05
N ASP A 43 -11.02 -1.67 -11.19
CA ASP A 43 -12.01 -0.72 -11.72
C ASP A 43 -12.07 0.59 -10.93
N THR A 44 -11.88 0.52 -9.61
CA THR A 44 -11.87 1.71 -8.73
C THR A 44 -10.63 2.57 -8.99
N LEU A 45 -9.46 1.93 -9.17
CA LEU A 45 -8.24 2.61 -9.57
C LEU A 45 -8.38 3.24 -10.96
N GLU A 46 -8.90 2.50 -11.94
CA GLU A 46 -9.09 3.01 -13.30
C GLU A 46 -10.04 4.21 -13.35
N ALA A 47 -11.18 4.14 -12.63
CA ALA A 47 -12.11 5.26 -12.52
C ALA A 47 -11.43 6.48 -11.88
N ALA A 48 -10.62 6.27 -10.84
CA ALA A 48 -9.87 7.36 -10.19
C ALA A 48 -8.79 7.97 -11.10
N LEU A 49 -8.08 7.15 -11.88
CA LEU A 49 -7.11 7.60 -12.88
C LEU A 49 -7.78 8.44 -13.97
N LYS A 50 -8.89 7.94 -14.54
CA LYS A 50 -9.70 8.67 -15.54
C LYS A 50 -10.21 10.00 -14.98
N ARG A 51 -10.79 10.01 -13.78
CA ARG A 51 -11.29 11.22 -13.11
C ARG A 51 -10.19 12.26 -12.86
N ARG A 52 -8.99 11.81 -12.48
CA ARG A 52 -7.84 12.68 -12.18
C ARG A 52 -6.96 12.98 -13.41
N ARG A 53 -7.33 12.50 -14.60
CA ARG A 53 -6.57 12.60 -15.86
C ARG A 53 -5.10 12.14 -15.70
N LYS A 54 -4.91 11.05 -14.97
CA LYS A 54 -3.59 10.42 -14.74
C LYS A 54 -3.50 9.07 -15.43
N LYS A 55 -2.29 8.66 -15.75
CA LYS A 55 -1.96 7.33 -16.23
C LYS A 55 -1.45 6.45 -15.09
N LEU A 56 -1.38 5.15 -15.35
CA LEU A 56 -0.84 4.20 -14.38
C LEU A 56 0.63 4.51 -14.03
N GLU A 57 1.44 4.90 -15.00
CA GLU A 57 2.84 5.30 -14.78
C GLU A 57 3.02 6.47 -13.78
N ASP A 58 2.03 7.37 -13.71
CA ASP A 58 2.09 8.56 -12.84
C ASP A 58 2.01 8.22 -11.35
N ILE A 59 1.41 7.08 -10.99
CA ILE A 59 1.23 6.69 -9.58
C ILE A 59 2.54 6.24 -8.93
N THR A 60 3.61 6.10 -9.72
CA THR A 60 4.98 5.91 -9.25
C THR A 60 5.50 7.14 -8.51
N LYS A 61 5.12 8.34 -8.95
CA LYS A 61 5.55 9.60 -8.32
C LYS A 61 4.45 10.23 -7.49
N SER A 62 3.20 10.01 -7.88
CA SER A 62 2.02 10.62 -7.28
C SER A 62 0.98 9.55 -6.94
N PRO A 63 1.15 8.86 -5.80
CA PRO A 63 0.21 7.86 -5.30
C PRO A 63 -1.22 8.42 -5.26
N ILE A 64 -2.20 7.53 -5.41
CA ILE A 64 -3.62 7.90 -5.41
C ILE A 64 -4.32 7.15 -4.29
N ALA A 65 -5.14 7.84 -3.52
CA ALA A 65 -6.07 7.22 -2.58
C ALA A 65 -7.49 7.21 -3.14
N THR A 66 -8.23 6.14 -2.86
CA THR A 66 -9.62 5.93 -3.28
C THR A 66 -10.40 5.21 -2.18
N ASP A 67 -11.68 5.53 -2.05
CA ASP A 67 -12.61 4.75 -1.26
C ASP A 67 -13.02 3.49 -2.03
N LEU A 68 -12.93 2.33 -1.38
CA LEU A 68 -13.41 1.06 -1.90
C LEU A 68 -14.93 0.93 -1.67
N PRO A 69 -15.65 0.11 -2.46
CA PRO A 69 -17.12 -0.03 -2.36
C PRO A 69 -17.67 -0.42 -0.99
N HIS A 70 -16.84 -1.03 -0.13
CA HIS A 70 -17.19 -1.45 1.22
C HIS A 70 -16.76 -0.44 2.31
N GLY A 71 -16.40 0.79 1.92
CA GLY A 71 -16.05 1.88 2.83
C GLY A 71 -14.64 1.81 3.42
N ALA A 72 -13.75 1.00 2.84
CA ALA A 72 -12.33 1.01 3.20
C ALA A 72 -11.55 2.03 2.37
N LEU A 73 -10.46 2.55 2.93
CA LEU A 73 -9.54 3.44 2.23
C LEU A 73 -8.42 2.62 1.59
N ALA A 74 -8.29 2.73 0.26
CA ALA A 74 -7.18 2.17 -0.49
C ALA A 74 -6.21 3.26 -0.94
N SER A 75 -4.92 2.99 -0.80
CA SER A 75 -3.85 3.77 -1.40
C SER A 75 -3.10 2.95 -2.43
N TRP A 76 -2.88 3.54 -3.61
CA TRP A 76 -2.32 2.89 -4.79
C TRP A 76 -0.96 3.49 -5.11
N PHE A 77 0.05 2.63 -5.21
CA PHE A 77 1.42 3.02 -5.50
C PHE A 77 2.05 2.05 -6.49
N ALA A 78 2.75 2.57 -7.49
CA ALA A 78 3.56 1.76 -8.40
C ALA A 78 5.01 1.85 -7.95
N LEU A 79 5.65 0.72 -7.72
CA LEU A 79 7.07 0.69 -7.39
C LEU A 79 7.89 0.52 -8.66
N ASP A 80 8.70 1.52 -8.99
CA ASP A 80 9.70 1.43 -10.05
C ASP A 80 11.05 1.00 -9.45
N PRO A 81 11.55 -0.22 -9.74
CA PRO A 81 12.82 -0.69 -9.22
C PRO A 81 14.02 0.11 -9.75
N ALA A 82 13.89 0.83 -10.87
CA ALA A 82 14.94 1.64 -11.45
C ALA A 82 15.16 2.97 -10.71
N GLN A 83 14.19 3.41 -9.89
CA GLN A 83 14.35 4.63 -9.09
C GLN A 83 15.38 4.46 -7.97
N PRO A 84 16.10 5.51 -7.58
CA PRO A 84 16.96 5.47 -6.40
C PRO A 84 16.17 5.06 -5.15
N PRO A 85 16.73 4.25 -4.23
CA PRO A 85 16.02 3.79 -3.03
C PRO A 85 15.39 4.91 -2.20
N PHE A 86 16.04 6.07 -2.12
CA PHE A 86 15.51 7.25 -1.42
C PHE A 86 14.19 7.76 -2.01
N GLU A 87 14.09 7.84 -3.34
CA GLU A 87 12.88 8.28 -4.03
C GLU A 87 11.75 7.26 -3.83
N GLN A 88 12.08 5.96 -3.93
CA GLN A 88 11.12 4.90 -3.67
C GLN A 88 10.50 5.00 -2.27
N TYR A 89 11.33 5.16 -1.23
CA TYR A 89 10.82 5.35 0.14
C TYR A 89 10.06 6.68 0.31
N THR A 90 10.46 7.74 -0.39
CA THR A 90 9.76 9.02 -0.34
C THR A 90 8.35 8.91 -0.93
N HIS A 91 8.19 8.29 -2.10
CA HIS A 91 6.88 8.08 -2.70
C HIS A 91 6.04 7.07 -1.92
N LEU A 92 6.65 6.03 -1.36
CA LEU A 92 5.97 5.05 -0.53
C LEU A 92 5.41 5.68 0.77
N ARG A 93 6.16 6.59 1.40
CA ARG A 93 5.65 7.39 2.54
C ARG A 93 4.48 8.29 2.13
N LYS A 94 4.55 8.92 0.95
CA LYS A 94 3.41 9.68 0.40
C LYS A 94 2.19 8.80 0.16
N ALA A 95 2.38 7.54 -0.25
CA ALA A 95 1.29 6.58 -0.41
C ALA A 95 0.67 6.17 0.94
N LEU A 96 1.48 6.04 1.99
CA LEU A 96 1.00 5.70 3.33
C LEU A 96 0.32 6.87 4.07
N GLN A 97 0.68 8.11 3.74
CA GLN A 97 0.17 9.32 4.39
C GLN A 97 -1.38 9.40 4.50
N PRO A 98 -2.17 9.19 3.42
CA PRO A 98 -3.63 9.21 3.52
C PRO A 98 -4.16 8.11 4.45
N LEU A 99 -3.50 6.94 4.51
CA LEU A 99 -3.90 5.87 5.42
C LEU A 99 -3.65 6.30 6.87
N PHE A 100 -2.47 6.83 7.18
CA PHE A 100 -2.14 7.27 8.54
C PHE A 100 -2.96 8.47 9.02
N ALA A 101 -3.47 9.30 8.11
CA ALA A 101 -4.35 10.41 8.46
C ALA A 101 -5.63 9.95 9.18
N GLU A 102 -6.09 8.72 8.91
CA GLU A 102 -7.25 8.10 9.59
C GLU A 102 -6.89 7.34 10.86
N LYS A 103 -5.65 7.44 11.35
CA LYS A 103 -5.16 6.78 12.58
C LYS A 103 -5.47 5.26 12.60
N PRO A 104 -5.01 4.50 11.59
CA PRO A 104 -5.34 3.10 11.44
C PRO A 104 -4.64 2.27 12.51
N ARG A 105 -5.36 1.32 13.10
CA ARG A 105 -4.73 0.29 13.96
C ARG A 105 -4.11 -0.84 13.15
N GLU A 106 -4.59 -1.05 11.94
CA GLU A 106 -4.14 -2.10 11.03
C GLU A 106 -4.03 -1.57 9.60
N ILE A 107 -2.94 -1.91 8.91
CA ILE A 107 -2.79 -1.68 7.47
C ILE A 107 -2.55 -3.02 6.78
N ALA A 108 -3.37 -3.32 5.77
CA ALA A 108 -3.12 -4.43 4.86
C ALA A 108 -2.23 -3.96 3.70
N ILE A 109 -1.18 -4.71 3.37
CA ILE A 109 -0.27 -4.43 2.26
C ILE A 109 -0.41 -5.58 1.26
N ALA A 110 -0.86 -5.24 0.05
CA ALA A 110 -1.01 -6.17 -1.05
C ALA A 110 -0.04 -5.79 -2.17
N VAL A 111 0.80 -6.73 -2.58
CA VAL A 111 1.87 -6.50 -3.57
C VAL A 111 1.64 -7.38 -4.80
N PHE A 112 1.67 -6.77 -5.98
CA PHE A 112 1.37 -7.37 -7.27
C PHE A 112 2.52 -7.14 -8.26
N GLY A 113 2.71 -8.06 -9.20
CA GLY A 113 3.76 -8.03 -10.22
C GLY A 113 4.71 -9.21 -10.15
N GLU A 114 5.85 -9.12 -10.84
CA GLU A 114 6.81 -10.22 -10.98
C GLU A 114 7.38 -10.70 -9.64
N ARG A 115 7.62 -12.02 -9.53
CA ARG A 115 8.04 -12.69 -8.29
C ARG A 115 9.26 -12.06 -7.64
N GLU A 116 10.28 -11.71 -8.42
CA GLU A 116 11.54 -11.14 -7.92
C GLU A 116 11.33 -9.72 -7.34
N ALA A 117 10.53 -8.90 -8.03
CA ALA A 117 10.24 -7.54 -7.59
C ALA A 117 9.28 -7.50 -6.37
N ARG A 118 8.38 -8.49 -6.23
CA ARG A 118 7.40 -8.57 -5.12
C ARG A 118 8.05 -8.58 -3.75
N ALA A 119 9.10 -9.38 -3.55
CA ALA A 119 9.74 -9.53 -2.24
C ALA A 119 10.36 -8.21 -1.78
N LEU A 120 11.05 -7.53 -2.69
CA LEU A 120 11.68 -6.24 -2.43
C LEU A 120 10.64 -5.15 -2.15
N ALA A 121 9.59 -5.08 -2.96
CA ALA A 121 8.50 -4.13 -2.77
C ALA A 121 7.79 -4.32 -1.42
N ALA A 122 7.49 -5.57 -1.05
CA ALA A 122 6.88 -5.89 0.22
C ALA A 122 7.79 -5.51 1.40
N ALA A 123 9.08 -5.82 1.34
CA ALA A 123 10.04 -5.45 2.38
C ALA A 123 10.09 -3.92 2.58
N ARG A 124 10.16 -3.16 1.49
CA ARG A 124 10.16 -1.68 1.53
C ARG A 124 8.87 -1.12 2.12
N ALA A 125 7.72 -1.70 1.75
CA ALA A 125 6.40 -1.29 2.24
C ALA A 125 6.23 -1.52 3.74
N VAL A 126 6.61 -2.72 4.20
CA VAL A 126 6.58 -3.06 5.62
C VAL A 126 7.51 -2.15 6.41
N TYR A 127 8.74 -1.92 5.92
CA TYR A 127 9.68 -1.00 6.55
C TYR A 127 9.11 0.42 6.65
N ALA A 128 8.58 0.96 5.56
CA ALA A 128 7.97 2.29 5.56
C ALA A 128 6.77 2.36 6.51
N ALA A 129 5.90 1.36 6.54
CA ALA A 129 4.76 1.31 7.45
C ALA A 129 5.21 1.25 8.93
N TRP A 130 6.24 0.45 9.26
CA TRP A 130 6.79 0.40 10.61
C TRP A 130 7.39 1.73 11.06
N VAL A 131 8.27 2.33 10.24
CA VAL A 131 8.96 3.57 10.61
C VAL A 131 7.97 4.73 10.77
N ASN A 132 6.94 4.80 9.92
CA ASN A 132 5.96 5.90 9.96
C ASN A 132 4.79 5.63 10.91
N GLY A 133 4.54 4.37 11.29
CA GLY A 133 3.49 3.99 12.25
C GLY A 133 3.97 3.83 13.70
N ALA A 134 5.28 3.93 13.94
CA ALA A 134 5.85 3.86 15.28
C ALA A 134 5.55 5.14 16.08
N PRO A 135 5.19 5.03 17.37
CA PRO A 135 5.01 6.20 18.21
C PRO A 135 6.35 6.90 18.39
N LEU A 136 6.42 8.16 18.00
CA LEU A 136 7.60 9.00 18.22
C LEU A 136 7.55 9.60 19.63
N PRO A 137 8.72 9.84 20.26
CA PRO A 137 8.76 10.53 21.55
C PRO A 137 8.22 11.95 21.39
N GLU A 138 7.06 12.22 21.98
CA GLU A 138 6.46 13.55 22.00
C GLU A 138 6.81 14.27 23.31
N ARG A 139 7.29 15.53 23.21
CA ARG A 139 7.59 16.37 24.37
C ARG A 139 6.32 16.88 25.09
N LYS A 140 5.13 16.69 24.51
CA LYS A 140 3.85 17.16 25.07
C LYS A 140 3.19 16.08 25.94
N LYS A 141 2.51 16.50 27.02
CA LYS A 141 1.99 15.65 28.11
C LYS A 141 0.93 14.59 27.72
N LYS A 142 0.39 14.62 26.50
CA LYS A 142 -0.57 13.62 26.00
C LYS A 142 -0.26 13.32 24.52
N PRO A 143 0.15 12.10 24.18
CA PRO A 143 0.31 11.72 22.78
C PRO A 143 -1.07 11.62 22.11
N GLU A 144 -1.29 12.36 21.02
CA GLU A 144 -2.51 12.27 20.18
C GLU A 144 -2.41 11.17 19.11
N THR A 145 -1.27 10.49 19.07
CA THR A 145 -0.91 9.47 18.09
C THR A 145 -1.44 8.10 18.51
N VAL A 146 -2.28 7.49 17.65
CA VAL A 146 -2.66 6.08 17.78
C VAL A 146 -1.55 5.26 17.12
N PRO A 147 -0.81 4.43 17.85
CA PRO A 147 0.27 3.64 17.27
C PRO A 147 -0.32 2.56 16.36
N LEU A 148 0.40 2.24 15.28
CA LEU A 148 0.04 1.11 14.44
C LEU A 148 0.25 -0.20 15.23
N GLU A 149 -0.79 -1.03 15.30
CA GLU A 149 -0.74 -2.28 16.06
C GLU A 149 -0.38 -3.47 15.16
N ARG A 150 -0.88 -3.49 13.91
CA ARG A 150 -0.71 -4.64 12.99
C ARG A 150 -0.44 -4.23 11.54
N ILE A 151 0.39 -5.01 10.87
CA ILE A 151 0.61 -4.98 9.43
C ILE A 151 0.31 -6.38 8.90
N ARG A 152 -0.64 -6.48 7.97
CA ARG A 152 -0.91 -7.73 7.25
C ARG A 152 -0.29 -7.67 5.87
N ARG A 153 0.61 -8.59 5.57
CA ARG A 153 1.23 -8.71 4.24
C ARG A 153 0.57 -9.87 3.50
N ALA A 154 0.07 -9.59 2.30
CA ALA A 154 -0.41 -10.60 1.38
C ALA A 154 0.34 -10.50 0.05
N MET A 155 0.78 -11.64 -0.49
CA MET A 155 1.50 -11.73 -1.75
C MET A 155 0.67 -12.55 -2.73
N ILE A 156 0.48 -12.04 -3.95
CA ILE A 156 -0.13 -12.86 -5.01
C ILE A 156 0.93 -13.75 -5.63
N ASP A 157 0.90 -15.05 -5.38
CA ASP A 157 1.57 -16.01 -6.25
C ASP A 157 0.76 -16.16 -7.53
N SER A 158 1.09 -15.33 -8.51
CA SER A 158 0.77 -15.63 -9.91
C SER A 158 1.66 -16.79 -10.33
N GLY A 159 1.21 -18.01 -10.06
CA GLY A 159 1.70 -19.21 -10.71
C GLY A 159 1.23 -19.21 -12.16
N VAL A 160 2.08 -18.68 -13.03
CA VAL A 160 2.23 -19.10 -14.43
C VAL A 160 3.72 -19.10 -14.73
#